data_AF-A0A1E7XXM5-F1
#
_entry.id   AF-A0A1E7XXM5-F1
#
_cell.length_a   1.000
_cell.length_b   1.000
_cell.length_c   1.000
_cell.angle_alpha   90.00
_cell.angle_beta   90.00
_cell.angle_gamma   90.00
#
_symmetry.space_group_name_H-M   'P 1'
#
loop_
_entity.id
_entity.type
_entity.pdbx_description
1 polymer ?
#
loop_
_entity_poly.entity_id
_entity_poly.type
_entity_poly.pdbx_seq_one_letter_code
_entity_poly.pdbx_strand_id
1 'polypeptide(L)'
;MTDDNECYICGHALEEHAPYVVWHTGWDGCEECDRDYERGVSLCPVCIDALGYMGMTLGGNTYLPDLPFGEVGNWAYDTLWHAVWMPDDMTVGEAECARDHLDRKGLKDLDPAWDSLPLRWWDTPEEFKASEYAEPFLRRFGLDEGDLDRLAKACLEHGDVLDDWHTVTDARKVGERLRKG
;
A
#
# COMPACT_ATOMS: atom_id res chain seq x y z
N MET A 1 -16.52 -1.26 -30.70
CA MET A 1 -17.06 -1.23 -29.32
C MET A 1 -16.37 -2.35 -28.62
N THR A 2 -15.30 -2.04 -27.91
CA THR A 2 -14.41 -3.02 -27.27
C THR A 2 -14.75 -2.98 -25.79
N ASP A 3 -15.66 -3.84 -25.32
CA ASP A 3 -15.91 -4.16 -23.90
C ASP A 3 -15.59 -3.05 -22.86
N ASP A 4 -16.14 -1.84 -23.05
CA ASP A 4 -15.77 -0.59 -22.34
C ASP A 4 -16.37 -0.46 -20.91
N ASN A 5 -16.63 -1.57 -20.22
CA ASN A 5 -17.27 -1.59 -18.89
C ASN A 5 -16.30 -1.99 -17.78
N GLU A 6 -15.04 -1.58 -17.83
CA GLU A 6 -14.07 -1.81 -16.77
C GLU A 6 -13.31 -0.52 -16.42
N CYS A 7 -12.92 -0.39 -15.16
CA CYS A 7 -12.06 0.69 -14.72
C CYS A 7 -10.65 0.46 -15.26
N TYR A 8 -10.08 1.45 -15.94
CA TYR A 8 -8.74 1.36 -16.52
C TYR A 8 -7.64 1.02 -15.50
N ILE A 9 -7.71 1.58 -14.28
CA ILE A 9 -6.66 1.41 -13.26
C ILE A 9 -6.79 0.08 -12.52
N CYS A 10 -7.98 -0.25 -12.02
CA CYS A 10 -8.16 -1.46 -11.21
C CYS A 10 -8.69 -2.68 -11.99
N GLY A 11 -9.12 -2.53 -13.23
CA GLY A 11 -9.77 -3.58 -14.02
C GLY A 11 -11.15 -3.99 -13.51
N HIS A 12 -11.68 -3.31 -12.50
CA HIS A 12 -12.97 -3.66 -11.93
C HIS A 12 -14.11 -3.30 -12.88
N ALA A 13 -15.06 -4.22 -13.05
CA ALA A 13 -16.25 -4.01 -13.87
C ALA A 13 -17.06 -2.79 -13.40
N LEU A 14 -17.34 -1.87 -14.32
CA LEU A 14 -18.23 -0.74 -14.12
C LEU A 14 -19.65 -1.20 -14.42
N GLU A 15 -20.43 -1.43 -13.36
CA GLU A 15 -21.83 -1.81 -13.48
C GLU A 15 -22.63 -0.71 -14.19
N GLU A 16 -23.68 -1.09 -14.93
CA GLU A 16 -24.48 -0.21 -15.80
C GLU A 16 -25.03 1.04 -15.10
N HIS A 17 -25.22 0.99 -13.78
CA HIS A 17 -25.76 2.08 -12.97
C HIS A 17 -24.77 2.63 -11.93
N ALA A 18 -23.55 2.11 -11.90
CA ALA A 18 -22.52 2.62 -11.01
C ALA A 18 -21.97 3.96 -11.55
N PRO A 19 -21.71 4.94 -10.69
CA PRO A 19 -21.03 6.16 -11.13
C PRO A 19 -19.61 5.83 -11.59
N TYR A 20 -19.18 6.45 -12.68
CA TYR A 20 -17.82 6.41 -13.19
C TYR A 20 -17.45 7.76 -13.81
N VAL A 21 -16.16 8.01 -13.96
CA VAL A 21 -15.62 9.20 -14.63
C VAL A 21 -14.95 8.76 -15.92
N VAL A 22 -15.23 9.46 -17.02
CA VAL A 22 -14.41 9.36 -18.24
C VAL A 22 -13.34 10.43 -18.17
N TRP A 23 -12.09 10.00 -18.04
CA TRP A 23 -10.95 10.91 -17.96
C TRP A 23 -10.24 10.99 -19.30
N HIS A 24 -10.20 12.19 -19.87
CA HIS A 24 -9.46 12.50 -21.10
C HIS A 24 -8.10 13.09 -20.72
N THR A 25 -7.08 12.25 -20.71
CA THR A 25 -5.69 12.64 -20.44
C THR A 25 -4.77 12.04 -21.49
N GLY A 26 -3.66 12.72 -21.75
CA GLY A 26 -2.66 12.32 -22.71
C GLY A 26 -1.29 12.87 -22.32
N TRP A 27 -0.26 12.35 -22.97
CA TRP A 27 1.11 12.83 -22.83
C TRP A 27 1.63 13.21 -24.20
N ASP A 28 2.00 14.48 -24.38
CA ASP A 28 2.46 15.00 -25.67
C ASP A 28 3.63 14.16 -26.22
N GLY A 29 3.48 13.68 -27.46
CA GLY A 29 4.49 12.87 -28.13
C GLY A 29 4.38 11.36 -27.89
N CYS A 30 3.27 10.89 -27.32
CA CYS A 30 2.96 9.47 -27.14
C CYS A 30 1.68 9.09 -27.93
N GLU A 31 1.81 8.32 -29.02
CA GLU A 31 0.67 7.94 -29.88
C GLU A 31 -0.41 7.12 -29.14
N GLU A 32 -0.01 6.31 -28.16
CA GLU A 32 -0.94 5.57 -27.30
C GLU A 32 -1.74 6.51 -26.39
N CYS A 33 -1.06 7.52 -25.84
CA CYS A 33 -1.63 8.51 -24.96
C CYS A 33 -2.53 9.51 -25.70
N ASP A 34 -2.24 9.81 -26.97
CA ASP A 34 -3.12 10.61 -27.84
C ASP A 34 -4.45 9.88 -28.08
N ARG A 35 -4.40 8.55 -28.25
CA ARG A 35 -5.61 7.72 -28.37
C ARG A 35 -6.45 7.75 -27.10
N ASP A 36 -5.80 7.63 -25.93
CA ASP A 36 -6.48 7.67 -24.64
C ASP A 36 -7.06 9.06 -24.36
N TYR A 37 -6.39 10.13 -24.81
CA TYR A 37 -6.93 11.49 -24.76
C TYR A 37 -8.19 11.63 -25.63
N GLU A 38 -8.15 11.15 -26.88
CA GLU A 38 -9.29 11.22 -27.80
C GLU A 38 -10.49 10.39 -27.33
N ARG A 39 -10.25 9.17 -26.83
CA ARG A 39 -11.31 8.23 -26.43
C ARG A 39 -11.79 8.42 -24.99
N GLY A 40 -10.90 8.86 -24.11
CA GLY A 40 -11.09 8.84 -22.67
C GLY A 40 -10.95 7.45 -22.08
N VAL A 41 -10.56 7.38 -20.81
CA VAL A 41 -10.52 6.13 -20.02
C VAL A 41 -11.54 6.18 -18.90
N SER A 42 -12.25 5.07 -18.69
CA SER A 42 -13.28 4.96 -17.64
C SER A 42 -12.63 4.62 -16.29
N LEU A 43 -12.96 5.39 -15.25
CA LEU A 43 -12.45 5.23 -13.90
C LEU A 43 -13.59 5.04 -12.90
N CYS A 44 -13.45 4.05 -12.01
CA CYS A 44 -14.38 3.85 -10.91
C CYS A 44 -14.15 4.91 -9.80
N PRO A 45 -15.13 5.12 -8.90
CA PRO A 45 -15.01 6.13 -7.85
C PRO A 45 -13.79 5.91 -6.94
N VAL A 46 -13.48 4.66 -6.58
CA VAL A 46 -12.32 4.33 -5.74
C VAL A 46 -11.00 4.75 -6.39
N CYS A 47 -10.83 4.52 -7.69
CA CYS A 47 -9.62 4.94 -8.39
C CYS A 47 -9.55 6.46 -8.58
N ILE A 48 -10.69 7.15 -8.66
CA ILE A 48 -10.73 8.63 -8.67
C ILE A 48 -10.31 9.18 -7.31
N ASP A 49 -10.84 8.62 -6.22
CA ASP A 49 -10.46 9.04 -4.87
C ASP A 49 -8.98 8.76 -4.60
N ALA A 50 -8.47 7.59 -5.02
CA ALA A 50 -7.05 7.24 -4.92
C ALA A 50 -6.15 8.28 -5.62
N LEU A 51 -6.47 8.64 -6.87
CA LEU A 51 -5.77 9.71 -7.58
C LEU A 51 -5.83 11.04 -6.83
N GLY A 52 -7.00 11.37 -6.25
CA GLY A 52 -7.18 12.58 -5.43
C GLY A 52 -6.29 12.60 -4.19
N TYR A 53 -6.21 11.49 -3.45
CA TYR A 53 -5.32 11.33 -2.29
C TYR A 53 -3.84 11.38 -2.68
N MET A 54 -3.49 10.88 -3.86
CA MET A 54 -2.14 11.01 -4.44
C MET A 54 -1.81 12.44 -4.91
N GLY A 55 -2.75 13.39 -4.80
CA GLY A 55 -2.58 14.76 -5.28
C GLY A 55 -2.64 14.90 -6.80
N MET A 56 -3.08 13.87 -7.52
CA MET A 56 -3.25 13.90 -8.97
C MET A 56 -4.58 14.57 -9.32
N THR A 57 -4.52 15.51 -10.27
CA THR A 57 -5.71 16.23 -10.73
C THR A 57 -6.10 15.75 -12.13
N LEU A 58 -7.41 15.64 -12.36
CA LEU A 58 -8.00 15.14 -13.62
C LEU A 58 -7.85 16.10 -14.82
N GLY A 59 -6.82 16.93 -14.83
CA GLY A 59 -6.48 17.83 -15.94
C GLY A 59 -4.97 17.99 -16.17
N GLY A 60 -4.14 17.20 -15.50
CA GLY A 60 -2.70 17.16 -15.74
C GLY A 60 -2.32 16.26 -16.91
N ASN A 61 -1.13 16.48 -17.48
CA ASN A 61 -0.53 15.55 -18.44
C ASN A 61 -0.01 14.34 -17.67
N THR A 62 -0.80 13.26 -17.64
CA THR A 62 -0.44 12.01 -16.94
C THR A 62 -0.19 10.89 -17.95
N TYR A 63 0.92 10.18 -17.79
CA TYR A 63 1.23 8.97 -18.55
C TYR A 63 0.45 7.79 -17.95
N LEU A 64 -0.72 7.51 -18.54
CA LEU A 64 -1.67 6.51 -18.04
C LEU A 64 -1.09 5.10 -17.83
N PRO A 65 -0.19 4.56 -18.67
CA PRO A 65 0.30 3.19 -18.52
C PRO A 65 1.00 2.88 -17.18
N ASP A 66 1.53 3.89 -16.49
CA ASP A 66 2.22 3.70 -15.20
C ASP A 66 1.26 3.63 -13.99
N LEU A 67 0.01 4.07 -14.15
CA LEU A 67 -0.97 4.15 -13.04
C LEU A 67 -1.44 2.79 -12.48
N PRO A 68 -1.85 1.79 -13.29
CA PRO A 68 -2.58 0.60 -12.81
C PRO A 68 -1.78 -0.37 -11.91
N PHE A 69 -0.44 -0.38 -12.03
CA PHE A 69 0.44 -1.27 -11.27
C PHE A 69 1.63 -0.53 -10.64
N GLY A 70 2.11 0.54 -11.28
CA GLY A 70 3.21 1.34 -10.78
C GLY A 70 2.75 2.30 -9.68
N GLU A 71 1.96 3.30 -10.04
CA GLU A 71 1.75 4.44 -9.13
C GLU A 71 0.65 4.17 -8.08
N VAL A 72 -0.56 3.80 -8.51
CA VAL A 72 -1.70 3.63 -7.57
C VAL A 72 -1.56 2.38 -6.72
N GLY A 73 -1.01 1.29 -7.29
CA GLY A 73 -0.75 0.06 -6.56
C GLY A 73 0.30 0.23 -5.46
N ASN A 74 1.41 0.91 -5.77
CA ASN A 74 2.46 1.19 -4.78
C ASN A 74 1.97 2.18 -3.72
N TRP A 75 1.23 3.22 -4.12
CA TRP A 75 0.59 4.13 -3.18
C TRP A 75 -0.31 3.37 -2.21
N ALA A 76 -1.21 2.50 -2.70
CA ALA A 76 -2.12 1.76 -1.83
C ALA A 76 -1.37 0.82 -0.87
N TYR A 77 -0.29 0.18 -1.33
CA TYR A 77 0.57 -0.64 -0.48
C TYR A 77 1.23 0.18 0.64
N ASP A 78 1.83 1.32 0.26
CA ASP A 78 2.54 2.21 1.17
C ASP A 78 1.59 2.87 2.19
N THR A 79 0.42 3.33 1.75
CA THR A 79 -0.62 3.89 2.63
C THR A 79 -1.08 2.89 3.69
N LEU A 80 -1.30 1.62 3.32
CA LEU A 80 -1.71 0.60 4.29
C LEU A 80 -0.56 0.19 5.24
N TRP A 81 0.68 0.27 4.77
CA TRP A 81 1.85 0.11 5.62
C TRP A 81 1.91 1.23 6.66
N HIS A 82 1.80 2.49 6.22
CA HIS A 82 1.80 3.68 7.07
C HIS A 82 0.63 3.69 8.05
N ALA A 83 -0.57 3.26 7.63
CA ALA A 83 -1.73 3.19 8.52
C ALA A 83 -1.51 2.32 9.76
N VAL A 84 -0.59 1.35 9.70
CA VAL A 84 -0.22 0.50 10.86
C VAL A 84 0.97 1.08 11.62
N TRP A 85 2.01 1.48 10.90
CA TRP A 85 3.30 1.78 11.51
C TRP A 85 3.51 3.27 11.83
N MET A 86 2.85 4.16 11.09
CA MET A 86 2.84 5.62 11.28
C MET A 86 1.39 6.15 11.20
N PRO A 87 0.49 5.71 12.09
CA PRO A 87 -0.95 6.02 11.99
C PRO A 87 -1.26 7.52 12.12
N ASP A 88 -0.38 8.30 12.72
CA ASP A 88 -0.57 9.75 12.89
C ASP A 88 -0.38 10.53 11.58
N ASP A 89 0.27 9.94 10.57
CA ASP A 89 0.49 10.57 9.27
C ASP A 89 -0.67 10.34 8.29
N MET A 90 -1.59 9.43 8.61
CA MET A 90 -2.62 8.95 7.68
C MET A 90 -4.04 9.27 8.14
N THR A 91 -4.92 9.57 7.19
CA THR A 91 -6.35 9.64 7.46
C THR A 91 -7.01 8.27 7.31
N VAL A 92 -8.11 8.04 8.04
CA VAL A 92 -8.93 6.83 7.88
C VAL A 92 -9.42 6.67 6.44
N GLY A 93 -9.80 7.77 5.78
CA GLY A 93 -10.28 7.75 4.40
C GLY A 93 -9.22 7.32 3.39
N GLU A 94 -7.96 7.73 3.57
CA GLU A 94 -6.84 7.25 2.73
C GLU A 94 -6.64 5.74 2.89
N ALA A 95 -6.63 5.25 4.13
CA ALA A 95 -6.45 3.82 4.41
C ALA A 95 -7.61 2.97 3.86
N GLU A 96 -8.86 3.43 4.01
CA GLU A 96 -10.04 2.77 3.45
C GLU A 96 -9.98 2.74 1.91
N CYS A 97 -9.64 3.86 1.28
CA CYS A 97 -9.50 3.95 -0.17
C CYS A 97 -8.40 3.02 -0.71
N ALA A 98 -7.24 2.99 -0.05
CA ALA A 98 -6.14 2.09 -0.39
C ALA A 98 -6.56 0.61 -0.26
N ARG A 99 -7.30 0.25 0.80
CA ARG A 99 -7.82 -1.11 1.01
C ARG A 99 -8.81 -1.50 -0.10
N ASP A 100 -9.77 -0.64 -0.39
CA ASP A 100 -10.77 -0.87 -1.44
C ASP A 100 -10.11 -1.01 -2.83
N HIS A 101 -9.05 -0.24 -3.09
CA HIS A 101 -8.29 -0.35 -4.33
C HIS A 101 -7.66 -1.74 -4.48
N LEU A 102 -6.94 -2.22 -3.47
CA LEU A 102 -6.31 -3.54 -3.49
C LEU A 102 -7.33 -4.67 -3.55
N ASP A 103 -8.48 -4.53 -2.89
CA ASP A 103 -9.58 -5.51 -2.95
C ASP A 103 -10.11 -5.68 -4.38
N ARG A 104 -10.27 -4.57 -5.11
CA ARG A 104 -10.66 -4.57 -6.53
C ARG A 104 -9.64 -5.24 -7.44
N LYS A 105 -8.35 -5.20 -7.06
CA LYS A 105 -7.26 -5.94 -7.74
C LYS A 105 -7.21 -7.43 -7.34
N GLY A 106 -8.12 -7.89 -6.47
CA GLY A 106 -8.15 -9.27 -5.98
C GLY A 106 -7.12 -9.55 -4.88
N LEU A 107 -6.58 -8.51 -4.23
CA LEU A 107 -5.51 -8.60 -3.23
C LEU A 107 -6.05 -8.46 -1.79
N LYS A 108 -7.28 -8.90 -1.53
CA LYS A 108 -7.95 -8.78 -0.21
C LYS A 108 -7.20 -9.40 0.97
N ASP A 109 -6.42 -10.44 0.71
CA ASP A 109 -5.66 -11.17 1.73
C ASP A 109 -4.23 -10.61 1.91
N LEU A 110 -3.86 -9.59 1.13
CA LEU A 110 -2.57 -8.91 1.24
C LEU A 110 -2.58 -7.99 2.45
N ASP A 111 -1.57 -8.13 3.31
CA ASP A 111 -1.32 -7.26 4.45
C ASP A 111 0.07 -6.60 4.32
N PRO A 112 0.14 -5.38 3.76
CA PRO A 112 1.40 -4.70 3.52
C PRO A 112 2.27 -4.53 4.78
N ALA A 113 1.62 -4.27 5.92
CA ALA A 113 2.30 -4.06 7.18
C ALA A 113 2.87 -5.36 7.77
N TRP A 114 2.24 -6.50 7.51
CA TRP A 114 2.77 -7.81 7.91
C TRP A 114 3.81 -8.35 6.94
N ASP A 115 3.65 -8.03 5.66
CA ASP A 115 4.60 -8.38 4.63
C ASP A 115 5.92 -7.64 4.87
N SER A 116 5.91 -6.32 5.07
CA SER A 116 7.13 -5.54 5.27
C SER A 116 7.21 -5.02 6.71
N LEU A 117 8.11 -5.58 7.53
CA LEU A 117 8.37 -5.05 8.87
C LEU A 117 9.52 -4.02 8.85
N PRO A 118 9.46 -2.94 9.66
CA PRO A 118 10.55 -1.94 9.76
C PRO A 118 11.79 -2.43 10.57
N LEU A 119 12.20 -3.70 10.43
CA LEU A 119 13.21 -4.34 11.30
C LEU A 119 14.65 -3.83 11.18
N ARG A 120 14.97 -2.95 10.21
CA ARG A 120 16.34 -2.50 9.93
C ARG A 120 16.58 -1.02 10.24
N TRP A 121 15.71 -0.42 11.05
CA TRP A 121 15.75 1.01 11.33
C TRP A 121 16.48 1.34 12.64
N TRP A 122 16.87 0.32 13.40
CA TRP A 122 17.54 0.43 14.69
C TRP A 122 18.66 -0.60 14.81
N ASP A 123 19.75 -0.20 15.44
CA ASP A 123 20.91 -1.08 15.68
C ASP A 123 20.89 -1.66 17.10
N THR A 124 20.14 -1.05 18.02
CA THR A 124 20.09 -1.45 19.44
C THR A 124 18.67 -1.62 19.98
N PRO A 125 18.46 -2.49 20.99
CA PRO A 125 17.17 -2.62 21.65
C PRO A 125 16.66 -1.30 22.22
N GLU A 126 17.54 -0.45 22.74
CA GLU A 126 17.21 0.86 23.31
C GLU A 126 16.67 1.82 22.24
N GLU A 127 17.27 1.86 21.05
CA GLU A 127 16.78 2.65 19.91
C GLU A 127 15.40 2.17 19.45
N PHE A 128 15.21 0.85 19.33
CA PHE A 128 13.90 0.27 19.00
C PHE A 128 12.85 0.69 20.03
N LYS A 129 13.14 0.53 21.32
CA LYS A 129 12.21 0.84 22.42
C LYS A 129 11.84 2.33 22.49
N ALA A 130 12.76 3.21 22.09
CA ALA A 130 12.53 4.65 22.06
C ALA A 130 11.83 5.13 20.78
N SER A 131 11.69 4.26 19.78
CA SER A 131 11.08 4.60 18.50
C SER A 131 9.56 4.64 18.57
N GLU A 132 8.96 5.39 17.64
CA GLU A 132 7.51 5.41 17.41
C GLU A 132 6.92 4.05 16.99
N TYR A 133 7.75 3.08 16.62
CA TYR A 133 7.34 1.77 16.12
C TYR A 133 7.15 0.74 17.24
N ALA A 134 7.71 0.98 18.45
CA ALA A 134 7.63 0.02 19.55
C ALA A 134 6.19 -0.35 19.91
N GLU A 135 5.32 0.64 20.06
CA GLU A 135 3.90 0.42 20.37
C GLU A 135 3.13 -0.25 19.20
N PRO A 136 3.24 0.21 17.94
CA PRO A 136 2.74 -0.52 16.78
C PRO A 136 3.15 -2.00 16.75
N PHE A 137 4.41 -2.32 17.04
CA PHE A 137 4.87 -3.71 17.09
C PHE A 137 4.18 -4.50 18.21
N LEU A 138 4.09 -3.95 19.43
CA LEU A 138 3.38 -4.60 20.53
C LEU A 138 1.92 -4.91 20.16
N ARG A 139 1.20 -3.91 19.63
CA ARG A 139 -0.19 -4.06 19.17
C ARG A 139 -0.28 -5.12 18.07
N ARG A 140 0.61 -5.09 17.09
CA ARG A 140 0.57 -5.98 15.92
C ARG A 140 0.84 -7.44 16.27
N PHE A 141 1.68 -7.70 17.28
CA PHE A 141 1.98 -9.04 17.80
C PHE A 141 1.08 -9.47 18.98
N GLY A 142 0.15 -8.61 19.42
CA GLY A 142 -0.75 -8.91 20.53
C GLY A 142 -0.04 -9.03 21.89
N LEU A 143 0.98 -8.19 22.11
CA LEU A 143 1.82 -8.16 23.29
C LEU A 143 1.52 -6.93 24.15
N ASP A 144 1.95 -6.95 25.41
CA ASP A 144 1.85 -5.82 26.34
C ASP A 144 3.21 -5.12 26.58
N GLU A 145 3.20 -3.95 27.25
CA GLU A 145 4.42 -3.18 27.52
C GLU A 145 5.51 -3.98 28.27
N GLY A 146 5.13 -4.98 29.07
CA GLY A 146 6.06 -5.86 29.78
C GLY A 146 6.84 -6.79 28.85
N ASP A 147 6.35 -7.02 27.63
CA ASP A 147 7.03 -7.82 26.61
C ASP A 147 8.05 -7.01 25.79
N LEU A 148 8.18 -5.71 26.03
CA LEU A 148 8.95 -4.80 25.17
C LEU A 148 10.43 -5.21 25.01
N ASP A 149 11.09 -5.65 26.09
CA ASP A 149 12.48 -6.13 26.02
C ASP A 149 12.59 -7.43 25.21
N ARG A 150 11.63 -8.34 25.34
CA ARG A 150 11.57 -9.60 24.59
C ARG A 150 11.32 -9.33 23.11
N LEU A 151 10.42 -8.41 22.80
CA LEU A 151 10.12 -7.94 21.45
C LEU A 151 11.34 -7.28 20.80
N ALA A 152 12.00 -6.34 21.49
CA ALA A 152 13.18 -5.65 20.98
C ALA A 152 14.29 -6.65 20.60
N LYS A 153 14.55 -7.62 21.49
CA LYS A 153 15.49 -8.71 21.20
C LYS A 153 15.07 -9.53 19.98
N ALA A 154 13.80 -9.91 19.88
CA ALA A 154 13.30 -10.71 18.76
C ALA A 154 13.39 -9.99 17.41
N CYS A 155 13.14 -8.68 17.39
CA CYS A 155 13.26 -7.84 16.19
C CYS A 155 14.72 -7.73 15.71
N LEU A 156 15.67 -7.59 16.64
CA LEU A 156 17.09 -7.33 16.34
C LEU A 156 17.97 -8.58 16.28
N GLU A 157 17.43 -9.75 16.59
CA GLU A 157 18.17 -11.00 16.49
C GLU A 157 18.40 -11.35 15.00
N HIS A 158 19.53 -10.90 14.44
CA HIS A 158 19.93 -11.24 13.07
C HIS A 158 20.38 -12.71 13.01
N GLY A 159 19.47 -13.61 12.62
CA GLY A 159 19.85 -14.92 12.10
C GLY A 159 20.38 -14.77 10.68
N ASP A 160 21.52 -15.41 10.39
CA ASP A 160 22.34 -15.34 9.16
C ASP A 160 21.64 -14.73 7.93
N VAL A 161 22.16 -13.57 7.53
CA VAL A 161 21.93 -12.83 6.28
C VAL A 161 20.44 -12.60 5.98
N LEU A 162 19.92 -11.48 6.49
CA LEU A 162 18.74 -10.85 5.90
C LEU A 162 19.17 -10.25 4.55
N ASP A 163 19.14 -11.07 3.50
CA ASP A 163 19.40 -10.61 2.13
C ASP A 163 18.38 -9.51 1.76
N ASP A 164 18.81 -8.63 0.86
CA ASP A 164 18.11 -7.40 0.54
C ASP A 164 16.67 -7.67 0.05
N TRP A 165 15.70 -7.04 0.74
CA TRP A 165 14.27 -6.90 0.36
C TRP A 165 13.30 -8.09 0.50
N HIS A 166 12.98 -8.66 1.68
CA HIS A 166 11.83 -9.60 1.79
C HIS A 166 11.09 -9.57 3.16
N THR A 167 9.82 -9.12 3.24
CA THR A 167 8.53 -9.84 3.02
C THR A 167 8.21 -10.97 4.02
N VAL A 168 6.99 -11.01 4.62
CA VAL A 168 6.25 -12.00 5.50
C VAL A 168 7.06 -12.92 6.42
N THR A 169 8.06 -13.56 5.82
CA THR A 169 9.11 -14.36 6.44
C THR A 169 9.68 -13.69 7.69
N ASP A 170 9.83 -12.37 7.68
CA ASP A 170 10.37 -11.63 8.82
C ASP A 170 9.38 -11.53 9.98
N ALA A 171 8.10 -11.27 9.74
CA ALA A 171 7.08 -11.32 10.79
C ALA A 171 6.94 -12.71 11.40
N ARG A 172 7.00 -13.77 10.57
CA ARG A 172 7.04 -15.15 11.04
C ARG A 172 8.27 -15.43 11.91
N LYS A 173 9.46 -15.01 11.50
CA LYS A 173 10.71 -15.19 12.27
C LYS A 173 10.64 -14.48 13.62
N VAL A 174 10.15 -13.25 13.66
CA VAL A 174 9.94 -12.51 14.93
C VAL A 174 8.98 -13.26 15.84
N GLY A 175 7.83 -13.71 15.30
CA GLY A 175 6.87 -14.53 16.06
C GLY A 175 7.41 -15.88 16.54
N GLU A 176 8.36 -16.49 15.80
CA GLU A 176 9.06 -17.70 16.24
C GLU A 176 10.06 -17.43 17.37
N ARG A 177 10.79 -16.31 17.32
CA ARG A 177 11.73 -15.90 18.37
C ARG A 177 11.01 -15.56 19.66
N LEU A 178 9.91 -14.82 19.56
CA LEU A 178 9.03 -14.50 20.69
C LEU A 178 8.51 -15.75 21.42
N ARG A 179 8.27 -16.86 20.72
CA ARG A 179 7.81 -18.12 21.33
C ARG A 179 8.93 -18.92 22.01
N LYS A 180 10.20 -18.63 21.70
CA LYS A 180 11.37 -19.36 22.23
C LYS A 180 12.00 -18.69 23.45
N GLY A 181 11.83 -17.37 23.59
CA GLY A 181 12.28 -16.58 24.74
C GLY A 181 11.21 -16.46 25.80
#